data_AF-M6KGT5-F1
#
_entry.id   AF-M6KGT5-F1
#
_cell.length_a   1.000
_cell.length_b   1.000
_cell.length_c   1.000
_cell.angle_alpha   90.00
_cell.angle_beta   90.00
_cell.angle_gamma   90.00
#
_symmetry.space_group_name_H-M   'P 1'
#
loop_
_entity.id
_entity.type
_entity.pdbx_description
1 polymer ?
#
loop_
_entity_poly.entity_id
_entity_poly.type
_entity_poly.pdbx_seq_one_letter_code
_entity_poly.pdbx_strand_id
1 'polypeptide(L)'
;MRILKSPIIQTFSNRIINIHPSLLPAFPGLNAQKQALEYGVKIAGCTAHFVDEGIDSGPIILQGVVKIEEGMTERDLTLEILKEEHKILPLAVQYFCEDRLTIQNRKVKIG
;
A
#
# COMPACT_ATOMS: atom_id res chain seq x y z
N MET A 1 1.16 11.08 -11.28
CA MET A 1 1.19 11.08 -9.80
C MET A 1 1.85 12.37 -9.31
N ARG A 2 1.43 12.92 -8.17
CA ARG A 2 2.05 14.10 -7.53
C ARG A 2 2.30 13.76 -6.06
N ILE A 3 3.47 14.14 -5.54
CA ILE A 3 3.80 13.99 -4.12
C ILE A 3 3.13 15.12 -3.34
N LEU A 4 2.44 14.79 -2.24
CA LEU A 4 1.83 15.78 -1.35
C LEU A 4 2.92 16.54 -0.59
N LYS A 5 2.74 17.85 -0.43
CA LYS A 5 3.66 18.69 0.34
C LYS A 5 3.34 18.61 1.83
N SER A 6 4.36 18.78 2.69
CA SER A 6 4.25 18.70 4.15
C SER A 6 3.07 19.46 4.76
N PRO A 7 2.70 20.69 4.34
CA PRO A 7 1.57 21.40 4.95
C PRO A 7 0.23 20.64 4.86
N ILE A 8 -0.01 19.93 3.74
CA ILE A 8 -1.24 19.12 3.57
C ILE A 8 -1.17 17.89 4.48
N ILE A 9 -0.03 17.21 4.49
CA ILE A 9 0.18 15.99 5.28
C ILE A 9 0.01 16.27 6.78
N GLN A 10 0.57 17.39 7.27
CA GLN A 10 0.45 17.80 8.66
C GLN A 10 -0.99 18.18 9.03
N THR A 11 -1.69 18.92 8.15
CA THR A 11 -3.09 19.31 8.37
C THR A 11 -4.01 18.09 8.47
N PHE A 12 -3.78 17.06 7.65
CA PHE A 12 -4.57 15.84 7.61
C PHE A 12 -3.80 14.63 8.17
N SER A 13 -2.99 14.85 9.21
CA SER A 13 -2.19 13.79 9.82
C SER A 13 -3.08 12.59 10.21
N ASN A 14 -2.67 11.40 9.77
CA ASN A 14 -3.41 10.13 9.97
C ASN A 14 -4.84 10.13 9.38
N ARG A 15 -5.11 10.96 8.35
CA ARG A 15 -6.40 11.01 7.64
C ARG A 15 -6.27 10.95 6.12
N ILE A 16 -5.08 10.67 5.61
CA ILE A 16 -4.82 10.44 4.19
C ILE A 16 -4.39 8.99 4.04
N ILE A 17 -5.15 8.23 3.26
CA ILE A 17 -4.86 6.81 2.97
C ILE A 17 -4.33 6.73 1.53
N ASN A 18 -3.20 6.04 1.37
CA ASN A 18 -2.60 5.73 0.07
C ASN A 18 -2.61 4.21 -0.17
N ILE A 19 -2.60 3.82 -1.44
CA ILE A 19 -2.40 2.44 -1.89
C ILE A 19 -1.11 2.38 -2.70
N HIS A 20 -0.27 1.39 -2.40
CA HIS A 20 0.99 1.16 -3.11
C HIS A 20 1.07 -0.28 -3.62
N PRO A 21 1.45 -0.53 -4.90
CA PRO A 21 1.49 -1.87 -5.50
C PRO A 21 2.72 -2.70 -5.08
N SER A 22 2.99 -2.76 -3.78
CA SER A 22 3.95 -3.68 -3.18
C SER A 22 3.56 -4.05 -1.76
N LEU A 23 4.12 -5.15 -1.25
CA LEU A 23 4.14 -5.47 0.18
C LEU A 23 5.24 -4.65 0.87
N LEU A 24 4.91 -3.42 1.27
CA LEU A 24 5.84 -2.56 2.01
C LEU A 24 6.34 -3.27 3.27
N PRO A 25 7.64 -3.14 3.62
CA PRO A 25 8.60 -2.15 3.11
C PRO A 25 9.33 -2.54 1.80
N ALA A 26 8.97 -3.64 1.13
CA ALA A 26 9.60 -4.01 -0.13
C ALA A 26 9.19 -3.06 -1.27
N PHE A 27 10.13 -2.75 -2.17
CA PHE A 27 9.91 -2.00 -3.41
C PHE A 27 9.08 -0.70 -3.26
N PRO A 28 9.49 0.25 -2.38
CA PRO A 28 8.85 1.57 -2.33
C PRO A 28 9.15 2.38 -3.60
N GLY A 29 8.36 3.41 -3.86
CA GLY A 29 8.56 4.31 -5.00
C GLY A 29 8.05 3.76 -6.33
N LEU A 30 8.71 4.12 -7.43
CA LEU A 30 8.15 3.87 -8.77
C LEU A 30 8.44 2.46 -9.28
N ASN A 31 7.55 1.93 -10.13
CA ASN A 31 7.72 0.67 -10.86
C ASN A 31 7.91 -0.56 -9.94
N ALA A 32 7.17 -0.64 -8.83
CA ALA A 32 7.32 -1.70 -7.84
C ALA A 32 7.11 -3.13 -8.41
N GLN A 33 6.17 -3.28 -9.34
CA GLN A 33 5.88 -4.56 -10.01
C GLN A 33 7.09 -5.03 -10.84
N LYS A 34 7.70 -4.11 -11.60
CA LYS A 34 8.93 -4.39 -12.35
C LYS A 34 10.07 -4.79 -11.42
N GLN A 35 10.28 -4.03 -10.35
CA GLN A 35 11.30 -4.34 -9.35
C GLN A 35 11.09 -5.74 -8.75
N ALA A 36 9.84 -6.11 -8.44
CA ALA A 36 9.50 -7.43 -7.90
C ALA A 36 9.85 -8.56 -8.88
N LEU A 37 9.50 -8.41 -10.17
CA LEU A 37 9.82 -9.40 -11.20
C LEU A 37 11.32 -9.52 -11.44
N GLU A 38 12.04 -8.39 -11.56
CA GLU A 38 13.50 -8.37 -11.76
C GLU A 38 14.25 -8.96 -10.57
N TYR A 39 13.76 -8.72 -9.35
CA TYR A 39 14.32 -9.32 -8.13
C TYR A 39 14.05 -10.83 -8.03
N GLY A 40 12.99 -11.32 -8.69
CA GLY A 40 12.63 -12.74 -8.71
C GLY A 40 11.87 -13.22 -7.48
N VAL A 41 11.17 -12.32 -6.77
CA VAL A 41 10.29 -12.72 -5.65
C VAL A 41 9.18 -13.64 -6.14
N LYS A 42 8.69 -14.52 -5.26
CA LYS A 42 7.57 -15.43 -5.59
C LYS A 42 6.22 -14.92 -5.10
N ILE A 43 6.25 -13.93 -4.22
CA ILE A 43 5.08 -13.28 -3.64
C ILE A 43 5.29 -11.77 -3.75
N ALA A 44 4.29 -11.08 -4.27
CA ALA A 44 4.16 -9.62 -4.28
C ALA A 44 2.79 -9.26 -3.68
N GLY A 45 2.31 -8.04 -3.92
CA GLY A 45 1.04 -7.60 -3.37
C GLY A 45 0.87 -6.10 -3.40
N CYS A 46 -0.02 -5.58 -2.56
CA CYS A 46 -0.24 -4.17 -2.35
C CYS A 46 -0.40 -3.84 -0.86
N THR A 47 -0.20 -2.57 -0.51
CA THR A 47 -0.30 -2.08 0.86
C THR A 47 -1.14 -0.81 0.91
N ALA A 48 -2.22 -0.84 1.71
CA ALA A 48 -2.95 0.35 2.11
C ALA A 48 -2.35 0.91 3.40
N HIS A 49 -1.94 2.17 3.41
CA HIS A 49 -1.27 2.79 4.55
C HIS A 49 -1.66 4.26 4.71
N PHE A 50 -1.47 4.80 5.91
CA PHE A 50 -1.56 6.25 6.13
C PHE A 50 -0.36 6.96 5.50
N VAL A 51 -0.57 8.13 4.91
CA VAL A 51 0.51 8.97 4.37
C VAL A 51 1.22 9.72 5.49
N ASP A 52 2.56 9.71 5.45
CA ASP A 52 3.44 10.55 6.26
C ASP A 52 4.37 11.38 5.36
N GLU A 53 5.36 12.07 5.92
CA GLU A 53 6.28 12.92 5.15
C GLU A 53 7.32 12.14 4.33
N GLY A 54 7.43 10.83 4.54
CA GLY A 54 8.30 9.98 3.74
C GLY A 54 7.58 9.40 2.51
N ILE A 55 8.29 8.55 1.78
CA ILE A 55 7.76 7.87 0.60
C ILE A 55 7.38 6.45 1.02
N ASP A 56 6.08 6.13 0.92
CA ASP A 56 5.53 4.80 1.21
C ASP A 56 5.96 4.26 2.60
N SER A 57 6.08 5.14 3.60
CA SER A 57 6.67 4.83 4.90
C SER A 57 5.71 4.85 6.09
N GLY A 58 4.49 5.33 5.89
CA GLY A 58 3.55 5.53 6.98
C GLY A 58 2.96 4.24 7.57
N PRO A 59 2.14 4.35 8.63
CA PRO A 59 1.55 3.20 9.30
C PRO A 59 0.66 2.35 8.36
N ILE A 60 0.95 1.05 8.29
CA ILE A 60 0.25 0.09 7.43
C ILE A 60 -1.10 -0.28 8.05
N ILE A 61 -2.17 -0.21 7.24
CA ILE A 61 -3.54 -0.56 7.63
C ILE A 61 -3.85 -2.00 7.18
N LEU A 62 -3.70 -2.29 5.89
CA LEU A 62 -3.97 -3.59 5.28
C LEU A 62 -2.94 -3.93 4.20
N GLN A 63 -2.73 -5.23 3.97
CA GLN A 63 -1.94 -5.75 2.86
C GLN A 63 -2.69 -6.86 2.15
N GLY A 64 -2.62 -6.85 0.82
CA GLY A 64 -3.14 -7.89 -0.06
C GLY A 64 -1.97 -8.60 -0.74
N VAL A 65 -2.02 -9.92 -0.84
CA VAL A 65 -0.90 -10.74 -1.37
C VAL A 65 -1.25 -11.31 -2.74
N VAL A 66 -0.25 -11.37 -3.62
CA VAL A 66 -0.35 -11.96 -4.96
C VAL A 66 0.81 -12.92 -5.17
N LYS A 67 0.50 -14.15 -5.58
CA LYS A 67 1.53 -15.12 -6.00
C LYS A 67 1.97 -14.80 -7.42
N ILE A 68 3.29 -14.76 -7.64
CA ILE A 68 3.87 -14.60 -8.98
C ILE A 68 4.03 -16.00 -9.57
N GLU A 69 3.26 -16.29 -10.62
CA GLU A 69 3.41 -17.53 -11.38
C GLU A 69 4.56 -17.40 -12.39
N GLU A 70 5.15 -18.55 -12.72
CA GLU A 70 6.24 -18.60 -13.71
C GLU A 70 5.77 -18.06 -15.07
N GLY A 71 6.58 -17.19 -15.67
CA GLY A 71 6.27 -16.58 -16.96
C GLY A 71 5.30 -15.38 -16.90
N MET A 72 4.81 -14.97 -15.72
CA MET A 72 4.04 -13.73 -15.60
C MET A 72 4.83 -12.53 -16.11
N THR A 73 4.18 -11.69 -16.91
CA THR A 73 4.71 -10.40 -17.34
C THR A 73 4.45 -9.31 -16.30
N GLU A 74 5.11 -8.16 -16.42
CA GLU A 74 4.82 -6.97 -15.59
C GLU A 74 3.35 -6.55 -15.67
N ARG A 75 2.75 -6.68 -16.86
CA ARG A 75 1.32 -6.40 -17.07
C ARG A 75 0.44 -7.37 -16.30
N ASP A 76 0.74 -8.67 -16.34
CA ASP A 76 -0.05 -9.69 -15.64
C ASP A 76 0.00 -9.45 -14.13
N LEU A 77 1.22 -9.23 -13.60
CA LEU A 77 1.40 -8.93 -12.18
C LEU A 77 0.66 -7.64 -11.77
N THR A 78 0.73 -6.60 -12.61
CA THR A 78 0.01 -5.34 -12.36
C THR A 78 -1.50 -5.57 -12.28
N LEU A 79 -2.08 -6.37 -13.18
CA LEU A 79 -3.52 -6.66 -13.17
C LEU A 79 -3.94 -7.50 -11.95
N GLU A 80 -3.13 -8.47 -11.53
CA GLU A 80 -3.43 -9.24 -10.32
C GLU A 80 -3.31 -8.39 -9.05
N ILE A 81 -2.29 -7.54 -8.95
CA ILE A 81 -2.15 -6.59 -7.83
C ILE A 81 -3.34 -5.62 -7.79
N LEU A 82 -3.77 -5.08 -8.94
CA LEU A 82 -4.90 -4.15 -9.02
C LEU A 82 -6.20 -4.77 -8.49
N LYS A 83 -6.42 -6.07 -8.68
CA LYS A 83 -7.57 -6.78 -8.08
C LYS A 83 -7.52 -6.77 -6.56
N GLU A 84 -6.34 -6.95 -5.97
CA GLU A 84 -6.16 -6.87 -4.51
C GLU A 84 -6.28 -5.42 -4.00
N GLU A 85 -5.76 -4.44 -4.74
CA GLU A 85 -5.90 -3.01 -4.41
C GLU A 85 -7.38 -2.61 -4.33
N HIS A 86 -8.20 -3.03 -5.30
CA HIS A 86 -9.64 -2.79 -5.32
C HIS A 86 -10.40 -3.47 -4.17
N LYS A 87 -9.80 -4.45 -3.48
CA LYS A 87 -10.37 -5.06 -2.27
C LYS A 87 -9.93 -4.30 -1.02
N ILE A 88 -8.62 -4.11 -0.86
CA ILE A 88 -8.09 -3.64 0.42
C ILE A 88 -8.22 -2.13 0.62
N LEU A 89 -8.18 -1.32 -0.46
CA LEU A 89 -8.31 0.13 -0.31
C LEU A 89 -9.71 0.53 0.17
N PRO A 90 -10.82 0.06 -0.43
CA PRO A 90 -12.16 0.33 0.11
C PRO A 90 -12.34 -0.18 1.53
N LEU A 91 -11.78 -1.35 1.87
CA LEU A 91 -11.87 -1.91 3.21
C LEU A 91 -11.10 -1.07 4.26
N ALA A 92 -9.91 -0.58 3.90
CA ALA A 92 -9.14 0.33 4.75
C ALA A 92 -9.90 1.64 4.99
N VAL A 93 -10.52 2.20 3.95
CA VAL A 93 -11.37 3.40 4.05
C VAL A 93 -12.60 3.11 4.92
N GLN A 94 -13.25 1.96 4.76
CA GLN A 94 -14.38 1.56 5.59
C GLN A 94 -13.99 1.51 7.07
N TYR A 95 -12.89 0.83 7.44
CA TYR A 95 -12.42 0.78 8.82
C TYR A 95 -12.07 2.16 9.38
N PHE A 96 -11.54 3.06 8.55
CA PHE A 96 -11.31 4.45 8.93
C PHE A 96 -12.63 5.19 9.22
N CYS A 97 -13.62 5.08 8.34
CA CYS A 97 -14.93 5.71 8.50
C CYS A 97 -15.75 5.14 9.67
N GLU A 98 -15.50 3.90 10.07
CA GLU A 98 -16.13 3.22 11.22
C GLU A 98 -15.39 3.51 12.56
N ASP A 99 -14.37 4.38 12.57
CA ASP A 99 -13.53 4.68 13.74
C ASP A 99 -12.84 3.44 14.34
N ARG A 100 -12.55 2.44 13.50
CA ARG A 100 -11.97 1.15 13.94
C ARG A 100 -10.45 1.13 13.95
N LEU A 101 -9.80 2.18 13.46
CA LEU A 101 -8.34 2.23 13.32
C LEU A 101 -7.72 3.03 14.47
N THR A 102 -6.93 2.37 15.31
CA THR A 102 -6.10 3.04 16.33
C THR A 102 -4.63 2.90 15.99
N ILE A 103 -3.90 4.01 15.96
CA ILE A 103 -2.44 4.00 15.73
C ILE A 103 -1.71 3.97 17.07
N GLN A 104 -0.84 2.99 17.27
CA GLN A 104 0.07 2.89 18.39
C GLN A 104 1.51 2.85 17.88
N ASN A 105 2.26 3.93 18.13
CA ASN A 105 3.55 4.20 17.47
C ASN A 105 3.36 4.20 15.93
N ARG A 106 3.92 3.21 15.23
CA ARG A 106 3.74 3.04 13.78
C ARG A 106 2.75 1.96 13.38
N LYS A 107 2.15 1.25 14.35
CA LYS A 107 1.32 0.08 14.11
C LYS A 107 -0.15 0.47 14.19
N VAL A 108 -0.92 0.09 13.18
CA VAL A 108 -2.38 0.23 13.19
C VAL A 108 -2.98 -1.01 13.85
N LYS A 109 -3.89 -0.80 14.80
CA LYS A 109 -4.78 -1.82 15.36
C LYS A 109 -6.17 -1.62 14.79
N ILE A 110 -6.81 -2.70 14.37
CA ILE A 110 -8.18 -2.72 13.85
C ILE A 110 -9.07 -3.29 14.96
N GLY A 111 -10.01 -2.47 15.45
CA GLY A 111 -10.99 -2.81 16.48
C GLY A 111 -12.33 -3.28 15.91
#